data_AF-A0A7C2ET96-F1
#
_entry.id   AF-A0A7C2ET96-F1
#
_cell.length_a   1.000
_cell.length_b   1.000
_cell.length_c   1.000
_cell.angle_alpha   90.00
_cell.angle_beta   90.00
_cell.angle_gamma   90.00
#
_symmetry.space_group_name_H-M   'P 1'
#
loop_
_entity.id
_entity.type
_entity.pdbx_description
1 polymer ?
#
loop_
_entity_poly.entity_id
_entity_poly.type
_entity_poly.pdbx_seq_one_letter_code
_entity_poly.pdbx_strand_id
1 'polypeptide(L)'
;MKDYLRWSLRQLYLIFFWPTQFEREVEDIGISSLKLRLVERLHYLLKMFPLILVLSAIASLIAGYTSETFGIAVDWERLWIGMALGLAMGLMAGVTVAVVIGIVIGVASSLTMSVAYGTRIGLITAGLVTSSFVDTIAVGAASGTVIIGMGFGVTLELAGVRFGLLLGMLWGVVGGVAAGIATGVLFGVLVGIVISLANWLMYFRLVTYPFDAVLSAIAYFVWKRRPDAIVRAWRWTPVAWNEVIWLPLPYVSKMLVMIVKQDRKEGFRQIAFVALERRLQRRAALKALVQVAIDDLRARSINELANSTDKLDWTTDAPAELPDEMKTALPRFDRAAQHAGQYLTLHNVYRKGEALKNAITEIEALQRILIATRGRVAPQLLRVASEWRRLIETEIETIRARSEAAREIPNPFVFGNPVVETERNLFTGRRDIARQIEASILGAGQVPTLLLHGPRRMGKTSI
;
A
#
# COMPACT_ATOMS: atom_id res chain seq x y z
N MET A 1 -11.75 30.54 24.62
CA MET A 1 -12.43 29.23 24.39
C MET A 1 -12.40 28.77 22.95
N LYS A 2 -12.78 29.59 21.95
CA LYS A 2 -12.78 29.18 20.52
C LYS A 2 -11.41 28.69 20.03
N ASP A 3 -10.32 29.35 20.42
CA ASP A 3 -8.97 28.99 19.98
C ASP A 3 -8.48 27.67 20.61
N TYR A 4 -8.81 27.45 21.88
CA TYR A 4 -8.55 26.19 22.56
C TYR A 4 -9.29 25.04 21.89
N LEU A 5 -10.59 25.20 21.61
CA LEU A 5 -11.41 24.15 21.01
C LEU A 5 -10.94 23.80 19.59
N ARG A 6 -10.58 24.81 18.79
CA ARG A 6 -9.97 24.62 17.46
C ARG A 6 -8.62 23.89 17.55
N TRP A 7 -7.77 24.27 18.51
CA TRP A 7 -6.49 23.62 18.73
C TRP A 7 -6.68 22.15 19.13
N SER A 8 -7.49 21.86 20.14
CA SER A 8 -7.71 20.49 20.63
C SER A 8 -8.37 19.59 19.58
N LEU A 9 -9.32 20.11 18.79
CA LEU A 9 -9.93 19.37 17.68
C LEU A 9 -8.92 19.08 16.56
N ARG A 10 -8.05 20.05 16.21
CA ARG A 10 -6.97 19.81 15.25
C ARG A 10 -6.03 18.72 15.75
N GLN A 11 -5.69 18.73 17.04
CA GLN A 11 -4.79 17.72 17.61
C GLN A 11 -5.42 16.33 17.64
N LEU A 12 -6.71 16.21 17.96
CA LEU A 12 -7.42 14.94 17.81
C LEU A 12 -7.47 14.48 16.36
N TYR A 13 -7.71 15.40 15.42
CA TYR A 13 -7.71 15.10 14.00
C TYR A 13 -6.33 14.58 13.55
N LEU A 14 -5.24 15.19 13.98
CA LEU A 14 -3.88 14.74 13.66
C LEU A 14 -3.58 13.37 14.29
N ILE A 15 -3.86 13.18 15.59
CA ILE A 15 -3.63 11.91 16.28
C ILE A 15 -4.41 10.78 15.61
N PHE A 16 -5.67 11.04 15.23
CA PHE A 16 -6.49 10.03 14.61
C PHE A 16 -6.14 9.87 13.13
N PHE A 17 -6.24 10.90 12.31
CA PHE A 17 -6.14 10.72 10.86
C PHE A 17 -4.70 10.84 10.31
N TRP A 18 -3.80 11.60 10.94
CA TRP A 18 -2.44 11.90 10.44
C TRP A 18 -1.35 11.75 11.54
N PRO A 19 -1.17 10.55 12.11
CA PRO A 19 -0.26 10.36 13.23
C PRO A 19 1.19 10.69 12.91
N THR A 20 1.66 10.54 11.65
CA THR A 20 3.06 10.91 11.34
C THR A 20 3.25 12.42 11.23
N GLN A 21 2.24 13.17 10.77
CA GLN A 21 2.30 14.62 10.83
C GLN A 21 2.17 15.11 12.26
N PHE A 22 1.38 14.45 13.10
CA PHE A 22 1.36 14.73 14.54
C PHE A 22 2.76 14.55 15.14
N GLU A 23 3.41 13.42 14.86
CA GLU A 23 4.77 13.14 15.31
C GLU A 23 5.74 14.21 14.82
N ARG A 24 5.71 14.57 13.53
CA ARG A 24 6.53 15.67 12.99
C ARG A 24 6.23 17.01 13.64
N GLU A 25 4.97 17.41 13.80
CA GLU A 25 4.61 18.69 14.43
C GLU A 25 5.05 18.74 15.90
N VAL A 26 4.96 17.62 16.60
CA VAL A 26 5.32 17.52 18.02
C VAL A 26 6.83 17.37 18.21
N GLU A 27 7.54 16.74 17.27
CA GLU A 27 8.99 16.60 17.25
C GLU A 27 9.71 17.84 16.70
N ASP A 28 9.18 18.57 15.71
CA ASP A 28 9.76 19.83 15.21
C ASP A 28 9.67 20.97 16.23
N ILE A 29 8.72 20.92 17.17
CA ILE A 29 8.67 21.85 18.31
C ILE A 29 9.88 21.63 19.25
N GLY A 30 10.56 20.48 19.16
CA GLY A 30 11.80 20.18 19.87
C GLY A 30 13.00 20.25 18.92
N ILE A 31 13.68 21.40 18.91
CA ILE A 31 14.98 21.60 18.24
C ILE A 31 15.88 20.38 18.47
N SER A 32 16.18 19.67 17.39
CA SER A 32 17.22 18.63 17.26
C SER A 32 17.30 17.58 18.39
N SER A 33 16.77 16.38 18.12
CA SER A 33 17.31 15.10 18.60
C SER A 33 17.15 14.67 20.07
N LEU A 34 16.23 15.24 20.86
CA LEU A 34 15.79 14.57 22.09
C LEU A 34 14.27 14.45 22.17
N LYS A 35 13.80 13.19 22.26
CA LYS A 35 12.43 12.80 22.64
C LYS A 35 11.89 13.80 23.68
N LEU A 36 10.71 14.39 23.42
CA LEU A 36 10.05 15.32 24.35
C LEU A 36 10.17 14.87 25.80
N ARG A 37 10.57 15.80 26.69
CA ARG A 37 10.72 15.51 28.11
C ARG A 37 9.37 15.11 28.70
N LEU A 38 9.39 14.22 29.69
CA LEU A 38 8.21 13.68 30.37
C LEU A 38 7.19 14.75 30.79
N VAL A 39 7.69 15.90 31.24
CA VAL A 39 6.88 17.05 31.69
C VAL A 39 6.10 17.70 30.54
N GLU A 40 6.70 17.81 29.35
CA GLU A 40 6.05 18.40 28.17
C GLU A 40 4.95 17.48 27.64
N ARG A 41 5.19 16.16 27.64
CA ARG A 41 4.18 15.16 27.29
C ARG A 41 2.99 15.19 28.25
N LEU A 42 3.26 15.34 29.56
CA LEU A 42 2.23 15.44 30.59
C LEU A 42 1.41 16.73 30.45
N HIS A 43 2.09 17.87 30.21
CA HIS A 43 1.43 19.15 29.96
C HIS A 43 0.53 19.08 28.73
N TYR A 44 1.01 18.42 27.67
CA TYR A 44 0.25 18.19 26.44
C TYR A 44 -1.01 17.33 26.68
N LEU A 45 -0.87 16.23 27.43
CA LEU A 45 -1.99 15.36 27.81
C LEU A 45 -3.02 16.08 28.68
N LEU A 46 -2.57 16.84 29.68
CA LEU A 46 -3.43 17.67 30.53
C LEU A 46 -4.21 18.71 29.72
N LYS A 47 -3.58 19.30 28.69
CA LYS A 47 -4.25 20.24 27.79
C LYS A 47 -5.28 19.57 26.87
N MET A 48 -5.21 18.26 26.65
CA MET A 48 -6.20 17.50 25.88
C MET A 48 -7.30 16.88 26.75
N PHE A 49 -7.05 16.74 28.06
CA PHE A 49 -7.91 16.04 29.01
C PHE A 49 -9.37 16.51 29.03
N PRO A 50 -9.69 17.83 29.05
CA PRO A 50 -11.09 18.27 29.06
C PRO A 50 -11.88 17.79 27.85
N LEU A 51 -11.24 17.71 26.68
CA LEU A 51 -11.90 17.23 25.46
C LEU A 51 -12.08 15.70 25.48
N ILE A 52 -11.09 14.97 25.99
CA ILE A 52 -11.17 13.51 26.18
C ILE A 52 -12.32 13.15 27.13
N LEU A 53 -12.48 13.90 28.22
CA LEU A 53 -13.56 13.72 29.20
C LEU A 53 -14.95 13.99 28.59
N VAL A 54 -15.07 15.02 27.75
CA VAL A 54 -16.32 15.30 27.03
C VAL A 54 -16.63 14.18 26.02
N LEU A 55 -15.64 13.70 25.28
CA LEU A 55 -15.83 12.62 24.30
C LEU A 55 -16.19 11.29 24.96
N SER A 56 -15.58 10.95 26.09
CA SER A 56 -15.96 9.75 26.84
C SER A 56 -17.34 9.87 27.47
N ALA A 57 -17.73 11.07 27.95
CA ALA A 57 -19.10 11.32 28.42
C ALA A 57 -20.13 11.10 27.30
N ILE A 58 -19.87 11.64 26.10
CA ILE A 58 -20.74 11.47 24.92
C ILE A 58 -20.80 9.99 24.51
N ALA A 59 -19.67 9.31 24.46
CA ALA A 59 -19.62 7.88 24.12
C ALA A 59 -20.42 7.03 25.11
N SER A 60 -20.29 7.31 26.41
CA SER A 60 -21.03 6.67 27.50
C SER A 60 -22.53 6.95 27.42
N LEU A 61 -22.95 8.18 27.06
CA LEU A 61 -24.35 8.52 26.84
C LEU A 61 -24.95 7.77 25.64
N ILE A 62 -24.22 7.73 24.51
CA ILE A 62 -24.66 6.99 23.32
C ILE A 62 -24.78 5.50 23.65
N ALA A 63 -23.78 4.93 24.33
CA ALA A 63 -23.80 3.52 24.73
C ALA A 63 -25.00 3.22 25.64
N GLY A 64 -25.22 4.02 26.69
CA GLY A 64 -26.35 3.87 27.60
C GLY A 64 -27.70 3.93 26.87
N TYR A 65 -27.89 4.94 26.02
CA TYR A 65 -29.13 5.10 25.26
C TYR A 65 -29.35 3.96 24.26
N THR A 66 -28.30 3.51 23.55
CA THR A 66 -28.41 2.36 22.66
C THR A 66 -28.79 1.09 23.42
N SER A 67 -28.20 0.85 24.59
CA SER A 67 -28.52 -0.29 25.45
C SER A 67 -29.98 -0.29 25.92
N GLU A 68 -30.51 0.87 26.33
CA GLU A 68 -31.93 1.03 26.66
C GLU A 68 -32.84 0.76 25.45
N THR A 69 -32.44 1.19 24.26
CA THR A 69 -33.18 0.94 23.01
C THR A 69 -33.28 -0.56 22.68
N PHE A 70 -32.27 -1.35 23.09
CA PHE A 70 -32.26 -2.81 22.97
C PHE A 70 -32.89 -3.53 24.19
N GLY A 71 -33.57 -2.80 25.09
CA GLY A 71 -34.29 -3.37 26.24
C GLY A 71 -33.40 -3.72 27.43
N ILE A 72 -32.17 -3.23 27.48
CA ILE A 72 -31.23 -3.48 28.57
C ILE A 72 -31.30 -2.31 29.56
N ALA A 73 -31.70 -2.57 30.80
CA ALA A 73 -31.80 -1.54 31.83
C ALA A 73 -30.41 -1.04 32.25
N VAL A 74 -30.15 0.25 32.08
CA VAL A 74 -28.84 0.86 32.40
C VAL A 74 -28.91 1.62 33.71
N ASP A 75 -28.02 1.27 34.64
CA ASP A 75 -27.80 2.04 35.86
C ASP A 75 -26.83 3.20 35.59
N TRP A 76 -27.40 4.39 35.40
CA TRP A 76 -26.66 5.60 35.03
C TRP A 76 -25.64 6.03 36.09
N GLU A 77 -25.96 5.91 37.39
CA GLU A 77 -25.04 6.32 38.47
C GLU A 77 -23.77 5.48 38.43
N ARG A 78 -23.92 4.17 38.28
CA ARG A 78 -22.79 3.23 38.21
C ARG A 78 -21.98 3.39 36.93
N LEU A 79 -22.64 3.73 35.82
CA LEU A 79 -21.97 4.01 34.54
C LEU A 79 -21.08 5.25 34.62
N TRP A 80 -21.52 6.33 35.28
CA TRP A 80 -20.70 7.52 35.51
C TRP A 80 -19.51 7.25 36.44
N ILE A 81 -19.71 6.48 37.52
CA ILE A 81 -18.63 6.06 38.43
C ILE A 81 -17.60 5.20 37.67
N GLY A 82 -18.06 4.25 36.86
CA GLY A 82 -17.21 3.40 36.03
C GLY A 82 -16.40 4.20 34.99
N MET A 83 -17.01 5.22 34.38
CA MET A 83 -16.33 6.14 33.47
C MET A 83 -15.24 6.95 34.19
N ALA A 84 -15.53 7.51 35.37
CA ALA A 84 -14.57 8.29 36.15
C ALA A 84 -13.35 7.44 36.56
N LEU A 85 -13.59 6.23 37.06
CA LEU A 85 -12.52 5.28 37.41
C LEU A 85 -11.72 4.83 36.19
N GLY A 86 -12.40 4.53 35.08
CA GLY A 86 -11.75 4.14 33.83
C GLY A 86 -10.89 5.25 33.20
N LEU A 87 -11.33 6.51 33.30
CA LEU A 87 -10.52 7.67 32.91
C LEU A 87 -9.29 7.85 33.82
N ALA A 88 -9.46 7.71 35.15
CA ALA A 88 -8.36 7.83 36.10
C ALA A 88 -7.29 6.75 35.88
N MET A 89 -7.71 5.48 35.73
CA MET A 89 -6.81 4.37 35.40
C MET A 89 -6.20 4.52 34.02
N GLY A 90 -6.99 4.93 33.03
CA GLY A 90 -6.55 5.16 31.65
C GLY A 90 -5.51 6.26 31.54
N LEU A 91 -5.62 7.32 32.34
CA LEU A 91 -4.60 8.37 32.44
C LEU A 91 -3.33 7.87 33.13
N MET A 92 -3.44 7.14 34.24
CA MET A 92 -2.26 6.60 34.93
C MET A 92 -1.50 5.59 34.08
N ALA A 93 -2.22 4.66 33.44
CA ALA A 93 -1.66 3.70 32.49
C ALA A 93 -1.16 4.38 31.21
N GLY A 94 -1.89 5.37 30.71
CA GLY A 94 -1.52 6.16 29.53
C GLY A 94 -0.26 6.98 29.75
N VAL A 95 -0.06 7.57 30.93
CA VAL A 95 1.17 8.27 31.31
C VAL A 95 2.32 7.28 31.40
N THR A 96 2.16 6.13 32.07
CA THR A 96 3.21 5.10 32.17
C THR A 96 3.58 4.48 30.83
N VAL A 97 2.62 4.20 29.94
CA VAL A 97 2.88 3.68 28.58
C VAL A 97 3.39 4.78 27.64
N ALA A 98 2.94 6.03 27.76
CA ALA A 98 3.45 7.16 26.99
C ALA A 98 4.90 7.53 27.33
N VAL A 99 5.36 7.18 28.55
CA VAL A 99 6.79 7.24 28.92
C VAL A 99 7.62 6.27 28.09
N VAL A 100 7.07 5.10 27.75
CA VAL A 100 7.82 3.99 27.14
C VAL A 100 7.67 3.94 25.62
N ILE A 101 6.48 4.17 25.05
CA ILE A 101 6.16 3.90 23.63
C ILE A 101 5.50 5.11 22.91
N GLY A 102 5.04 6.15 23.62
CA GLY A 102 4.59 7.42 23.02
C GLY A 102 3.14 7.83 23.30
N ILE A 103 2.83 9.13 23.10
CA ILE A 103 1.57 9.79 23.50
C ILE A 103 0.35 9.23 22.76
N VAL A 104 0.51 8.86 21.48
CA VAL A 104 -0.57 8.34 20.62
C VAL A 104 -1.19 7.06 21.21
N ILE A 105 -0.34 6.15 21.72
CA ILE A 105 -0.79 4.89 22.32
C ILE A 105 -1.45 5.16 23.68
N GLY A 106 -0.91 6.08 24.48
CA GLY A 106 -1.47 6.44 25.80
C GLY A 106 -2.89 7.01 25.72
N VAL A 107 -3.16 7.91 24.77
CA VAL A 107 -4.50 8.50 24.57
C VAL A 107 -5.51 7.45 24.10
N ALA A 108 -5.14 6.62 23.13
CA ALA A 108 -6.02 5.55 22.62
C ALA A 108 -6.35 4.49 23.70
N SER A 109 -5.36 4.15 24.54
CA SER A 109 -5.53 3.22 25.65
C SER A 109 -6.52 3.77 26.69
N SER A 110 -6.38 5.05 27.04
CA SER A 110 -7.23 5.70 28.05
C SER A 110 -8.71 5.78 27.64
N LEU A 111 -8.98 6.05 26.36
CA LEU A 111 -10.34 6.12 25.83
C LEU A 111 -10.99 4.72 25.82
N THR A 112 -10.27 3.70 25.36
CA THR A 112 -10.74 2.30 25.33
C THR A 112 -11.05 1.79 26.73
N MET A 113 -10.16 2.06 27.70
CA MET A 113 -10.33 1.61 29.08
C MET A 113 -11.51 2.28 29.77
N SER A 114 -11.73 3.58 29.53
CA SER A 114 -12.86 4.32 30.10
C SER A 114 -14.24 3.83 29.61
N VAL A 115 -14.36 3.55 28.31
CA VAL A 115 -15.62 3.07 27.71
C VAL A 115 -15.91 1.61 28.06
N ALA A 116 -14.88 0.75 28.09
CA ALA A 116 -15.04 -0.66 28.43
C ALA A 116 -15.42 -0.90 29.90
N TYR A 117 -14.89 -0.08 30.81
CA TYR A 117 -15.20 -0.19 32.25
C TYR A 117 -16.56 0.43 32.60
N GLY A 118 -16.92 1.56 31.98
CA GLY A 118 -18.20 2.25 32.19
C GLY A 118 -19.42 1.46 31.66
N THR A 119 -19.32 0.88 30.46
CA THR A 119 -20.42 0.11 29.87
C THR A 119 -20.68 -1.21 30.59
N ARG A 120 -19.63 -1.87 31.09
CA ARG A 120 -19.77 -3.18 31.75
C ARG A 120 -20.41 -3.11 33.13
N ILE A 121 -20.06 -2.12 33.94
CA ILE A 121 -20.61 -1.96 35.29
C ILE A 121 -22.10 -1.57 35.22
N GLY A 122 -22.50 -0.78 34.21
CA GLY A 122 -23.90 -0.41 33.99
C GLY A 122 -24.79 -1.51 33.39
N LEU A 123 -24.23 -2.50 32.68
CA LEU A 123 -24.97 -3.55 31.96
C LEU A 123 -25.19 -4.84 32.78
N ILE A 124 -24.35 -5.12 33.78
CA ILE A 124 -24.37 -6.38 34.56
C ILE A 124 -25.67 -6.54 35.39
N THR A 125 -26.43 -5.47 35.63
CA THR A 125 -27.68 -5.51 36.39
C THR A 125 -28.92 -5.85 35.55
N ALA A 126 -28.82 -5.91 34.22
CA ALA A 126 -29.96 -6.14 33.33
C ALA A 126 -30.28 -7.62 33.01
N GLY A 127 -29.83 -8.56 33.86
CA GLY A 127 -30.44 -9.89 33.91
C GLY A 127 -30.07 -10.89 32.82
N LEU A 128 -28.82 -10.92 32.36
CA LEU A 128 -28.29 -12.09 31.62
C LEU A 128 -26.93 -12.58 32.11
N VAL A 129 -26.72 -12.62 33.43
CA VAL A 129 -25.93 -13.66 34.08
C VAL A 129 -26.64 -13.95 35.40
N THR A 130 -26.97 -15.23 35.60
CA THR A 130 -27.76 -15.77 36.71
C THR A 130 -27.43 -15.17 38.07
N SER A 131 -28.50 -14.84 38.78
CA SER A 131 -28.66 -14.37 40.14
C SER A 131 -27.86 -15.14 41.21
N SER A 132 -26.58 -14.79 41.40
CA SER A 132 -25.85 -15.10 42.64
C SER A 132 -24.58 -14.25 42.80
N PHE A 133 -24.66 -12.95 42.51
CA PHE A 133 -23.45 -12.12 42.40
C PHE A 133 -23.66 -10.64 42.78
N VAL A 134 -24.34 -10.37 43.91
CA VAL A 134 -24.56 -8.98 44.36
C VAL A 134 -24.01 -8.66 45.76
N ASP A 135 -23.74 -9.63 46.65
CA ASP A 135 -23.32 -9.27 48.02
C ASP A 135 -21.79 -9.23 48.28
N THR A 136 -20.94 -9.59 47.32
CA THR A 136 -19.49 -9.74 47.61
C THR A 136 -18.61 -8.56 47.18
N ILE A 137 -19.15 -7.50 46.58
CA ILE A 137 -18.36 -6.32 46.16
C ILE A 137 -18.45 -5.15 47.16
N ALA A 138 -19.21 -5.28 48.25
CA ALA A 138 -19.28 -4.25 49.30
C ALA A 138 -18.28 -4.42 50.47
N VAL A 139 -17.48 -5.51 50.54
CA VAL A 139 -16.62 -5.79 51.72
C VAL A 139 -15.11 -5.85 51.40
N GLY A 140 -14.71 -5.60 50.15
CA GLY A 140 -13.28 -5.64 49.76
C GLY A 140 -12.47 -4.36 50.01
N ALA A 141 -13.07 -3.29 50.56
CA ALA A 141 -12.40 -2.00 50.78
C ALA A 141 -12.54 -1.45 52.21
N ALA A 142 -12.96 -2.29 53.16
CA ALA A 142 -13.04 -1.93 54.58
C ALA A 142 -12.52 -3.07 55.47
N SER A 143 -11.28 -3.51 55.25
CA SER A 143 -10.50 -4.18 56.30
C SER A 143 -9.97 -3.12 57.28
N GLY A 144 -10.90 -2.57 58.06
CA GLY A 144 -10.64 -1.69 59.19
C GLY A 144 -11.47 -2.14 60.38
N THR A 145 -11.00 -3.19 61.06
CA THR A 145 -11.15 -3.50 62.49
C THR A 145 -12.47 -3.21 63.24
N VAL A 146 -12.94 -4.26 63.95
CA VAL A 146 -13.74 -4.28 65.19
C VAL A 146 -15.27 -4.29 65.06
N ILE A 147 -15.87 -5.10 65.95
CA ILE A 147 -17.30 -5.22 66.32
C ILE A 147 -18.04 -6.17 65.36
N ILE A 148 -18.42 -7.39 65.73
CA ILE A 148 -19.49 -7.71 66.69
C ILE A 148 -19.11 -8.96 67.50
N GLY A 149 -18.88 -8.74 68.80
CA GLY A 149 -19.07 -9.74 69.83
C GLY A 149 -20.27 -9.36 70.69
N MET A 150 -20.91 -10.39 71.25
CA MET A 150 -21.98 -10.38 72.26
C MET A 150 -23.43 -10.26 71.77
N GLY A 151 -24.18 -11.35 72.03
CA GLY A 151 -25.63 -11.36 72.02
C GLY A 151 -26.28 -12.74 72.21
N PHE A 152 -26.00 -13.42 73.34
CA PHE A 152 -26.76 -14.53 73.96
C PHE A 152 -27.03 -15.83 73.16
N GLY A 153 -26.90 -17.05 73.67
CA GLY A 153 -26.58 -17.53 75.00
C GLY A 153 -26.74 -19.06 75.08
N VAL A 154 -25.86 -19.67 75.89
CA VAL A 154 -26.14 -20.76 76.86
C VAL A 154 -26.50 -22.15 76.29
N THR A 155 -25.53 -23.05 76.52
CA THR A 155 -25.65 -24.50 76.80
C THR A 155 -26.28 -25.39 75.73
N LEU A 156 -25.44 -26.07 74.94
CA LEU A 156 -25.40 -27.53 74.81
C LEU A 156 -24.27 -27.90 73.82
N GLU A 157 -23.38 -28.77 74.31
CA GLU A 157 -22.63 -29.78 73.54
C GLU A 157 -21.47 -29.33 72.61
N LEU A 158 -20.27 -29.45 73.20
CA LEU A 158 -18.92 -29.30 72.64
C LEU A 158 -18.57 -30.19 71.41
N ALA A 159 -19.53 -30.90 70.81
CA ALA A 159 -19.35 -31.68 69.59
C ALA A 159 -19.82 -30.95 68.31
N GLY A 160 -20.82 -30.07 68.40
CA GLY A 160 -21.38 -29.38 67.23
C GLY A 160 -20.54 -28.20 66.71
N VAL A 161 -19.86 -27.49 67.62
CA VAL A 161 -19.07 -26.28 67.27
C VAL A 161 -17.82 -26.64 66.48
N ARG A 162 -17.15 -27.75 66.79
CA ARG A 162 -15.95 -28.19 66.04
C ARG A 162 -16.32 -28.70 64.65
N PHE A 163 -17.45 -29.39 64.51
CA PHE A 163 -17.92 -29.92 63.22
C PHE A 163 -18.48 -28.81 62.31
N GLY A 164 -19.25 -27.86 62.87
CA GLY A 164 -19.77 -26.70 62.12
C GLY A 164 -18.70 -25.69 61.71
N LEU A 165 -17.68 -25.46 62.56
CA LEU A 165 -16.56 -24.56 62.23
C LEU A 165 -15.63 -25.18 61.18
N LEU A 166 -15.36 -26.50 61.25
CA LEU A 166 -14.56 -27.20 60.24
C LEU A 166 -15.26 -27.25 58.89
N LEU A 167 -16.54 -27.64 58.82
CA LEU A 167 -17.30 -27.64 57.56
C LEU A 167 -17.52 -26.23 57.01
N GLY A 168 -17.78 -25.24 57.87
CA GLY A 168 -17.95 -23.83 57.48
C GLY A 168 -16.67 -23.19 56.95
N MET A 169 -15.51 -23.49 57.55
CA MET A 169 -14.21 -23.05 57.03
C MET A 169 -13.82 -23.81 55.76
N LEU A 170 -14.07 -25.12 55.67
CA LEU A 170 -13.73 -25.90 54.48
C LEU A 170 -14.59 -25.48 53.28
N TRP A 171 -15.91 -25.39 53.43
CA TRP A 171 -16.79 -24.93 52.35
C TRP A 171 -16.67 -23.43 52.08
N GLY A 172 -16.43 -22.61 53.10
CA GLY A 172 -16.25 -21.16 52.93
C GLY A 172 -14.93 -20.79 52.23
N VAL A 173 -13.83 -21.48 52.57
CA VAL A 173 -12.53 -21.24 51.93
C VAL A 173 -12.45 -21.95 50.58
N VAL A 174 -12.86 -23.22 50.47
CA VAL A 174 -12.84 -23.92 49.17
C VAL A 174 -13.86 -23.31 48.22
N GLY A 175 -15.07 -23.00 48.68
CA GLY A 175 -16.10 -22.33 47.88
C GLY A 175 -15.72 -20.89 47.53
N GLY A 176 -15.17 -20.11 48.47
CA GLY A 176 -14.74 -18.73 48.24
C GLY A 176 -13.52 -18.61 47.33
N VAL A 177 -12.53 -19.50 47.47
CA VAL A 177 -11.34 -19.54 46.62
C VAL A 177 -11.66 -20.14 45.25
N ALA A 178 -12.47 -21.20 45.18
CA ALA A 178 -12.89 -21.76 43.89
C ALA A 178 -13.80 -20.78 43.13
N ALA A 179 -14.76 -20.13 43.80
CA ALA A 179 -15.59 -19.10 43.18
C ALA A 179 -14.76 -17.86 42.80
N GLY A 180 -13.82 -17.41 43.64
CA GLY A 180 -12.96 -16.26 43.39
C GLY A 180 -11.94 -16.50 42.27
N ILE A 181 -11.35 -17.69 42.17
CA ILE A 181 -10.48 -18.07 41.05
C ILE A 181 -11.31 -18.29 39.79
N ALA A 182 -12.43 -19.01 39.86
CA ALA A 182 -13.28 -19.24 38.69
C ALA A 182 -13.82 -17.93 38.13
N THR A 183 -14.37 -17.04 38.97
CA THR A 183 -14.84 -15.71 38.51
C THR A 183 -13.68 -14.80 38.14
N GLY A 184 -12.57 -14.81 38.88
CA GLY A 184 -11.38 -14.01 38.59
C GLY A 184 -10.71 -14.36 37.28
N VAL A 185 -10.49 -15.65 36.97
CA VAL A 185 -9.89 -16.02 35.67
C VAL A 185 -10.91 -15.98 34.54
N LEU A 186 -12.19 -16.32 34.75
CA LEU A 186 -13.21 -16.16 33.71
C LEU A 186 -13.38 -14.68 33.35
N PHE A 187 -13.41 -13.79 34.35
CA PHE A 187 -13.46 -12.34 34.15
C PHE A 187 -12.17 -11.83 33.50
N GLY A 188 -11.00 -12.19 34.01
CA GLY A 188 -9.71 -11.76 33.48
C GLY A 188 -9.49 -12.22 32.03
N VAL A 189 -9.90 -13.45 31.69
CA VAL A 189 -9.80 -13.99 30.34
C VAL A 189 -10.83 -13.35 29.41
N LEU A 190 -12.10 -13.20 29.81
CA LEU A 190 -13.11 -12.53 28.97
C LEU A 190 -12.80 -11.06 28.75
N VAL A 191 -12.44 -10.32 29.80
CA VAL A 191 -11.98 -8.92 29.70
C VAL A 191 -10.75 -8.84 28.81
N GLY A 192 -9.75 -9.69 29.07
CA GLY A 192 -8.50 -9.71 28.30
C GLY A 192 -8.74 -9.97 26.82
N ILE A 193 -9.56 -10.96 26.49
CA ILE A 193 -9.93 -11.30 25.11
C ILE A 193 -10.70 -10.16 24.44
N VAL A 194 -11.75 -9.62 25.08
CA VAL A 194 -12.58 -8.55 24.52
C VAL A 194 -11.78 -7.26 24.34
N ILE A 195 -10.98 -6.85 25.32
CA ILE A 195 -10.13 -5.66 25.22
C ILE A 195 -9.05 -5.87 24.16
N SER A 196 -8.44 -7.06 24.08
CA SER A 196 -7.42 -7.35 23.07
C SER A 196 -8.01 -7.35 21.65
N LEU A 197 -9.18 -7.96 21.45
CA LEU A 197 -9.91 -7.94 20.17
C LEU A 197 -10.38 -6.54 19.80
N ALA A 198 -10.93 -5.78 20.75
CA ALA A 198 -11.37 -4.40 20.51
C ALA A 198 -10.17 -3.50 20.16
N ASN A 199 -9.06 -3.63 20.89
CA ASN A 199 -7.83 -2.90 20.60
C ASN A 199 -7.26 -3.30 19.24
N TRP A 200 -7.28 -4.59 18.89
CA TRP A 200 -6.86 -5.08 17.58
C TRP A 200 -7.72 -4.51 16.44
N LEU A 201 -9.05 -4.59 16.57
CA LEU A 201 -10.00 -4.03 15.59
C LEU A 201 -9.87 -2.52 15.44
N MET A 202 -9.63 -1.81 16.54
CA MET A 202 -9.48 -0.35 16.54
C MET A 202 -8.10 0.08 16.02
N TYR A 203 -7.04 -0.65 16.36
CA TYR A 203 -5.68 -0.41 15.87
C TYR A 203 -5.59 -0.59 14.35
N PHE A 204 -6.18 -1.67 13.82
CA PHE A 204 -6.25 -1.91 12.37
C PHE A 204 -7.36 -1.14 11.68
N ARG A 205 -8.18 -0.39 12.43
CA ARG A 205 -9.32 0.41 11.91
C ARG A 205 -10.27 -0.38 11.02
N LEU A 206 -10.43 -1.66 11.31
CA LEU A 206 -11.27 -2.57 10.52
C LEU A 206 -12.75 -2.15 10.57
N VAL A 207 -13.18 -1.55 11.69
CA VAL A 207 -14.55 -1.08 11.88
C VAL A 207 -14.87 0.14 11.01
N THR A 208 -13.91 1.05 10.81
CA THR A 208 -14.13 2.26 9.99
C THR A 208 -13.87 2.03 8.50
N TYR A 209 -13.14 0.97 8.16
CA TYR A 209 -12.85 0.60 6.76
C TYR A 209 -14.07 0.50 5.83
N PRO A 210 -15.19 -0.18 6.17
CA PRO A 210 -16.35 -0.24 5.28
C PRO A 210 -16.91 1.16 4.97
N PHE A 211 -16.88 2.07 5.94
CA PHE A 211 -17.28 3.46 5.73
C PHE A 211 -16.31 4.18 4.77
N ASP A 212 -14.99 3.99 4.96
CA ASP A 212 -13.97 4.56 4.06
C ASP A 212 -14.11 4.00 2.63
N ALA A 213 -14.40 2.70 2.49
CA ALA A 213 -14.63 2.05 1.21
C ALA A 213 -15.87 2.60 0.51
N VAL A 214 -16.98 2.79 1.24
CA VAL A 214 -18.21 3.41 0.71
C VAL A 214 -17.94 4.85 0.27
N LEU A 215 -17.24 5.65 1.06
CA LEU A 215 -16.88 7.02 0.68
C LEU A 215 -16.02 7.05 -0.59
N SER A 216 -15.03 6.17 -0.71
CA SER A 216 -14.21 6.07 -1.93
C SER A 216 -15.04 5.66 -3.16
N ALA A 217 -16.02 4.78 -2.99
CA ALA A 217 -16.93 4.39 -4.05
C ALA A 217 -17.87 5.54 -4.45
N ILE A 218 -18.44 6.27 -3.47
CA ILE A 218 -19.27 7.46 -3.73
C ILE A 218 -18.45 8.50 -4.49
N ALA A 219 -17.22 8.80 -4.07
CA ALA A 219 -16.35 9.74 -4.77
C ALA A 219 -16.11 9.32 -6.24
N TYR A 220 -15.88 8.03 -6.47
CA TYR A 220 -15.75 7.47 -7.82
C TYR A 220 -17.04 7.61 -8.66
N PHE A 221 -18.21 7.33 -8.09
CA PHE A 221 -19.48 7.45 -8.82
C PHE A 221 -19.90 8.90 -9.08
N VAL A 222 -19.67 9.80 -8.13
CA VAL A 222 -19.90 11.24 -8.28
C VAL A 222 -19.06 11.77 -9.43
N TRP A 223 -17.79 11.38 -9.50
CA TRP A 223 -16.92 11.74 -10.61
C TRP A 223 -17.40 11.13 -11.94
N LYS A 224 -17.81 9.85 -11.97
CA LYS A 224 -18.32 9.22 -13.21
C LYS A 224 -19.50 10.01 -13.83
N ARG A 225 -20.26 10.72 -13.00
CA ARG A 225 -21.35 11.61 -13.45
C ARG A 225 -20.89 13.03 -13.79
N ARG A 226 -19.80 13.53 -13.18
CA ARG A 226 -19.27 14.88 -13.40
C ARG A 226 -17.73 14.83 -13.52
N PRO A 227 -17.18 14.66 -14.73
CA PRO A 227 -15.74 14.52 -14.93
C PRO A 227 -14.98 15.78 -14.50
N ASP A 228 -15.56 16.97 -14.68
CA ASP A 228 -14.93 18.26 -14.36
C ASP A 228 -14.66 18.47 -12.85
N ALA A 229 -15.30 17.67 -11.99
CA ALA A 229 -15.17 17.79 -10.54
C ALA A 229 -14.18 16.79 -9.93
N ILE A 230 -13.34 16.10 -10.72
CA ILE A 230 -12.48 15.01 -10.22
C ILE A 230 -11.59 15.42 -9.04
N VAL A 231 -10.98 16.61 -9.11
CA VAL A 231 -10.06 17.11 -8.08
C VAL A 231 -10.81 17.42 -6.79
N ARG A 232 -12.06 17.90 -6.90
CA ARG A 232 -12.93 18.13 -5.74
C ARG A 232 -13.41 16.82 -5.12
N ALA A 233 -13.83 15.86 -5.95
CA ALA A 233 -14.24 14.54 -5.49
C ALA A 233 -13.07 13.79 -4.83
N TRP A 234 -11.84 13.96 -5.33
CA TRP A 234 -10.63 13.39 -4.75
C TRP A 234 -10.40 13.85 -3.31
N ARG A 235 -10.68 15.13 -2.99
CA ARG A 235 -10.55 15.66 -1.63
C ARG A 235 -11.48 14.98 -0.62
N TRP A 236 -12.57 14.37 -1.09
CA TRP A 236 -13.50 13.63 -0.24
C TRP A 236 -13.07 12.17 -0.02
N THR A 237 -12.18 11.65 -0.87
CA THR A 237 -11.65 10.31 -0.73
C THR A 237 -10.86 10.19 0.57
N PRO A 238 -11.10 9.15 1.40
CA PRO A 238 -10.37 8.95 2.64
C PRO A 238 -8.84 8.92 2.49
N VAL A 239 -8.30 8.49 1.36
CA VAL A 239 -6.84 8.53 1.10
C VAL A 239 -6.25 9.94 1.19
N ALA A 240 -7.02 10.98 0.83
CA ALA A 240 -6.53 12.35 0.87
C ALA A 240 -6.30 12.82 2.32
N TRP A 241 -7.19 12.44 3.24
CA TRP A 241 -7.24 12.99 4.60
C TRP A 241 -7.02 11.96 5.71
N ASN A 242 -6.92 10.66 5.43
CA ASN A 242 -6.64 9.60 6.41
C ASN A 242 -5.40 8.81 5.99
N GLU A 243 -4.38 8.88 6.83
CA GLU A 243 -3.11 8.21 6.65
C GLU A 243 -3.18 6.71 7.02
N VAL A 244 -3.95 6.40 8.07
CA VAL A 244 -4.02 5.05 8.67
C VAL A 244 -5.16 4.27 8.04
N ILE A 245 -4.96 3.87 6.79
CA ILE A 245 -5.86 2.93 6.10
C ILE A 245 -5.04 1.71 5.68
N TRP A 246 -5.18 0.62 6.45
CA TRP A 246 -4.42 -0.61 6.25
C TRP A 246 -4.80 -1.39 4.99
N LEU A 247 -6.10 -1.46 4.69
CA LEU A 247 -6.60 -2.20 3.54
C LEU A 247 -6.65 -1.31 2.29
N PRO A 248 -6.25 -1.81 1.12
CA PRO A 248 -6.23 -1.02 -0.10
C PRO A 248 -7.65 -0.61 -0.49
N LEU A 249 -7.90 0.70 -0.57
CA LEU A 249 -9.23 1.19 -0.91
C LEU A 249 -9.59 0.87 -2.37
N PRO A 250 -10.84 0.46 -2.63
CA PRO A 250 -11.29 0.20 -3.98
C PRO A 250 -11.31 1.50 -4.79
N TYR A 251 -11.14 1.39 -6.11
CA TYR A 251 -11.24 2.49 -7.09
C TYR A 251 -10.19 3.61 -7.01
N VAL A 252 -9.44 3.75 -5.92
CA VAL A 252 -8.40 4.78 -5.76
C VAL A 252 -7.40 4.78 -6.91
N SER A 253 -6.89 3.60 -7.30
CA SER A 253 -5.95 3.49 -8.41
C SER A 253 -6.54 3.97 -9.73
N LYS A 254 -7.83 3.70 -9.98
CA LYS A 254 -8.53 4.16 -11.19
C LYS A 254 -8.75 5.67 -11.15
N MET A 255 -9.13 6.22 -10.00
CA MET A 255 -9.28 7.67 -9.84
C MET A 255 -7.98 8.40 -10.12
N LEU A 256 -6.85 7.93 -9.57
CA LEU A 256 -5.53 8.52 -9.84
C LEU A 256 -5.17 8.51 -11.33
N VAL A 257 -5.38 7.39 -12.04
CA VAL A 257 -5.18 7.30 -13.50
C VAL A 257 -6.04 8.33 -14.23
N MET A 258 -7.29 8.53 -13.80
CA MET A 258 -8.19 9.48 -14.45
C MET A 258 -7.83 10.94 -14.15
N ILE A 259 -7.29 11.25 -12.96
CA ILE A 259 -6.77 12.59 -12.66
C ILE A 259 -5.60 12.90 -13.61
N VAL A 260 -4.68 11.95 -13.82
CA VAL A 260 -3.56 12.11 -14.77
C VAL A 260 -4.06 12.35 -16.20
N LYS A 261 -5.15 11.69 -16.62
CA LYS A 261 -5.72 11.88 -17.96
C LYS A 261 -6.33 13.28 -18.16
N GLN A 262 -6.86 13.90 -17.11
CA GLN A 262 -7.45 15.24 -17.18
C GLN A 262 -6.39 16.33 -17.00
N ASP A 263 -5.50 16.17 -16.02
CA ASP A 263 -4.38 17.06 -15.75
C ASP A 263 -3.18 16.22 -15.31
N ARG A 264 -2.19 16.09 -16.21
CA ARG A 264 -0.98 15.29 -15.95
C ARG A 264 -0.22 15.80 -14.73
N LYS A 265 -0.06 17.13 -14.58
CA LYS A 265 0.75 17.71 -13.49
C LYS A 265 0.08 17.45 -12.14
N GLU A 266 -1.21 17.71 -12.06
CA GLU A 266 -1.97 17.47 -10.84
C GLU A 266 -2.04 15.98 -10.50
N GLY A 267 -2.26 15.12 -11.50
CA GLY A 267 -2.34 13.67 -11.29
C GLY A 267 -1.03 13.09 -10.75
N PHE A 268 0.12 13.48 -11.31
CA PHE A 268 1.41 13.04 -10.81
C PHE A 268 1.71 13.57 -9.40
N ARG A 269 1.32 14.81 -9.08
CA ARG A 269 1.42 15.35 -7.72
C ARG A 269 0.63 14.50 -6.72
N GLN A 270 -0.60 14.11 -7.05
CA GLN A 270 -1.42 13.26 -6.19
C GLN A 270 -0.86 11.84 -6.07
N ILE A 271 -0.30 11.27 -7.14
CA ILE A 271 0.35 9.96 -7.08
C ILE A 271 1.59 10.00 -6.18
N ALA A 272 2.43 11.02 -6.32
CA ALA A 272 3.60 11.23 -5.46
C ALA A 272 3.20 11.39 -3.99
N PHE A 273 2.18 12.21 -3.72
CA PHE A 273 1.62 12.40 -2.38
C PHE A 273 1.18 11.07 -1.75
N VAL A 274 0.42 10.24 -2.48
CA VAL A 274 -0.02 8.93 -1.96
C VAL A 274 1.15 7.96 -1.81
N ALA A 275 2.14 7.98 -2.70
CA ALA A 275 3.29 7.10 -2.61
C ALA A 275 4.22 7.42 -1.43
N LEU A 276 4.40 8.71 -1.13
CA LEU A 276 5.31 9.21 -0.09
C LEU A 276 4.64 9.32 1.28
N GLU A 277 3.47 9.94 1.36
CA GLU A 277 2.80 10.23 2.64
C GLU A 277 1.82 9.15 3.08
N ARG A 278 1.42 8.23 2.18
CA ARG A 278 0.44 7.18 2.50
C ARG A 278 1.06 5.80 2.30
N ARG A 279 2.01 5.45 3.18
CA ARG A 279 2.80 4.20 3.11
C ARG A 279 1.96 2.94 2.90
N LEU A 280 0.80 2.85 3.56
CA LEU A 280 -0.11 1.70 3.46
C LEU A 280 -0.84 1.63 2.11
N GLN A 281 -1.09 2.77 1.46
CA GLN A 281 -1.75 2.88 0.15
C GLN A 281 -0.75 3.02 -1.02
N ARG A 282 0.55 2.96 -0.77
CA ARG A 282 1.62 3.04 -1.81
C ARG A 282 1.37 2.07 -2.96
N ARG A 283 0.87 0.86 -2.69
CA ARG A 283 0.55 -0.13 -3.73
C ARG A 283 -0.51 0.36 -4.71
N ALA A 284 -1.49 1.14 -4.25
CA ALA A 284 -2.53 1.70 -5.12
C ALA A 284 -1.95 2.80 -6.03
N ALA A 285 -1.05 3.64 -5.51
CA ALA A 285 -0.32 4.64 -6.29
C ALA A 285 0.57 3.99 -7.35
N LEU A 286 1.36 2.97 -6.98
CA LEU A 286 2.20 2.23 -7.92
C LEU A 286 1.36 1.53 -9.01
N LYS A 287 0.23 0.93 -8.63
CA LYS A 287 -0.70 0.32 -9.59
C LYS A 287 -1.26 1.36 -10.57
N ALA A 288 -1.59 2.56 -10.09
CA ALA A 288 -2.04 3.65 -10.95
C ALA A 288 -0.94 4.11 -11.91
N LEU A 289 0.28 4.28 -11.41
CA LEU A 289 1.44 4.72 -12.18
C LEU A 289 1.82 3.69 -13.27
N VAL A 290 1.79 2.39 -12.95
CA VAL A 290 1.95 1.31 -13.93
C VAL A 290 0.85 1.36 -15.01
N GLN A 291 -0.40 1.59 -14.61
CA GLN A 291 -1.51 1.69 -15.56
C GLN A 291 -1.37 2.91 -16.48
N VAL A 292 -0.91 4.06 -15.95
CA VAL A 292 -0.62 5.26 -16.76
C VAL A 292 0.48 4.95 -17.77
N ALA A 293 1.58 4.34 -17.35
CA ALA A 293 2.67 3.97 -18.25
C ALA A 293 2.20 3.02 -19.36
N ILE A 294 1.41 1.99 -19.02
CA ILE A 294 0.84 1.07 -20.02
C ILE A 294 -0.11 1.79 -20.97
N ASP A 295 -0.96 2.68 -20.46
CA ASP A 295 -1.89 3.45 -21.29
C ASP A 295 -1.13 4.41 -22.23
N ASP A 296 0.00 4.98 -21.79
CA ASP A 296 0.85 5.86 -22.60
C ASP A 296 1.63 5.10 -23.69
N LEU A 297 2.00 3.85 -23.42
CA LEU A 297 2.65 2.97 -24.40
C LEU A 297 1.68 2.42 -25.46
N ARG A 298 0.37 2.49 -25.25
CA ARG A 298 -0.58 2.02 -26.28
C ARG A 298 -0.56 2.95 -27.48
N ALA A 299 -0.20 2.38 -28.62
CA ALA A 299 -0.20 3.06 -29.91
C ALA A 299 -1.02 2.25 -30.92
N ARG A 300 -1.74 2.93 -31.81
CA ARG A 300 -2.50 2.32 -32.92
C ARG A 300 -1.85 2.53 -34.28
N SER A 301 -0.88 3.44 -34.37
CA SER A 301 -0.15 3.77 -35.59
C SER A 301 1.32 4.02 -35.27
N ILE A 302 2.17 4.01 -36.30
CA ILE A 302 3.60 4.32 -36.13
C ILE A 302 3.84 5.76 -35.69
N ASN A 303 2.99 6.70 -36.12
CA ASN A 303 3.06 8.08 -35.64
C ASN A 303 2.80 8.16 -34.13
N GLU A 304 1.79 7.45 -33.64
CA GLU A 304 1.52 7.39 -32.19
C GLU A 304 2.62 6.65 -31.42
N LEU A 305 3.24 5.64 -32.04
CA LEU A 305 4.35 4.88 -31.48
C LEU A 305 5.59 5.79 -31.35
N ALA A 306 5.92 6.56 -32.37
CA ALA A 306 7.01 7.54 -32.31
C ALA A 306 6.77 8.61 -31.23
N ASN A 307 5.52 9.09 -31.10
CA ASN A 307 5.14 10.07 -30.08
C ASN A 307 5.09 9.47 -28.65
N SER A 308 5.34 8.17 -28.47
CA SER A 308 5.38 7.57 -27.14
C SER A 308 6.60 8.00 -26.33
N THR A 309 7.72 8.37 -26.99
CA THR A 309 8.90 8.96 -26.33
C THR A 309 8.53 10.22 -25.55
N ASP A 310 7.83 11.18 -26.17
CA ASP A 310 7.39 12.40 -25.49
C ASP A 310 6.43 12.11 -24.34
N LYS A 311 5.57 11.08 -24.49
CA LYS A 311 4.65 10.69 -23.42
C LYS A 311 5.35 10.06 -22.22
N LEU A 312 6.52 9.45 -22.42
CA LEU A 312 7.33 8.77 -21.42
C LEU A 312 8.35 9.68 -20.73
N ASP A 313 8.44 10.96 -21.10
CA ASP A 313 9.41 11.91 -20.53
C ASP A 313 9.35 11.99 -18.99
N TRP A 314 8.15 11.82 -18.41
CA TRP A 314 7.94 11.79 -16.96
C TRP A 314 8.67 10.64 -16.24
N THR A 315 9.16 9.63 -16.97
CA THR A 315 9.85 8.47 -16.37
C THR A 315 11.24 8.83 -15.83
N THR A 316 11.84 9.93 -16.31
CA THR A 316 13.09 10.49 -15.77
C THR A 316 12.89 11.03 -14.35
N ASP A 317 11.83 11.83 -14.16
CA ASP A 317 11.43 12.41 -12.88
C ASP A 317 10.19 11.70 -12.32
N ALA A 318 10.28 10.37 -12.21
CA ALA A 318 9.14 9.55 -11.84
C ALA A 318 8.59 9.94 -10.44
N PRO A 319 7.26 10.16 -10.29
CA PRO A 319 6.67 10.61 -9.03
C PRO A 319 6.74 9.58 -7.89
N ALA A 320 7.05 8.32 -8.22
CA ALA A 320 7.30 7.26 -7.25
C ALA A 320 8.25 6.21 -7.85
N GLU A 321 8.92 5.45 -6.98
CA GLU A 321 9.80 4.35 -7.41
C GLU A 321 9.03 3.30 -8.23
N LEU A 322 9.35 3.24 -9.52
CA LEU A 322 8.83 2.25 -10.45
C LEU A 322 9.26 0.82 -10.07
N PRO A 323 8.42 -0.20 -10.35
CA PRO A 323 8.84 -1.60 -10.27
C PRO A 323 10.06 -1.86 -11.17
N ASP A 324 10.95 -2.76 -10.76
CA ASP A 324 12.18 -3.05 -11.52
C ASP A 324 11.90 -3.59 -12.94
N GLU A 325 10.79 -4.30 -13.10
CA GLU A 325 10.25 -4.71 -14.41
C GLU A 325 10.04 -3.50 -15.34
N MET A 326 9.51 -2.39 -14.82
CA MET A 326 9.27 -1.17 -15.60
C MET A 326 10.56 -0.40 -15.85
N LYS A 327 11.45 -0.31 -14.85
CA LYS A 327 12.75 0.36 -15.01
C LYS A 327 13.60 -0.27 -16.12
N THR A 328 13.49 -1.58 -16.31
CA THR A 328 14.21 -2.30 -17.38
C THR A 328 13.47 -2.24 -18.72
N ALA A 329 12.14 -2.29 -18.72
CA ALA A 329 11.34 -2.31 -19.94
C ALA A 329 11.19 -0.94 -20.61
N LEU A 330 10.94 0.12 -19.83
CA LEU A 330 10.62 1.45 -20.35
C LEU A 330 11.73 2.04 -21.25
N PRO A 331 13.03 1.96 -20.89
CA PRO A 331 14.09 2.47 -21.77
C PRO A 331 14.15 1.74 -23.13
N ARG A 332 13.76 0.46 -23.18
CA ARG A 332 13.74 -0.30 -24.45
C ARG A 332 12.55 0.07 -25.33
N PHE A 333 11.38 0.29 -24.71
CA PHE A 333 10.24 0.87 -25.42
C PHE A 333 10.61 2.24 -25.98
N ASP A 334 11.30 3.08 -25.20
CA ASP A 334 11.75 4.39 -25.67
C ASP A 334 12.71 4.28 -26.87
N ARG A 335 13.73 3.41 -26.81
CA ARG A 335 14.62 3.18 -27.96
C ARG A 335 13.89 2.68 -29.21
N ALA A 336 12.94 1.76 -29.04
CA ALA A 336 12.11 1.30 -30.16
C ALA A 336 11.25 2.43 -30.75
N ALA A 337 10.71 3.31 -29.89
CA ALA A 337 9.96 4.49 -30.31
C ALA A 337 10.83 5.50 -31.05
N GLN A 338 12.07 5.73 -30.59
CA GLN A 338 13.04 6.58 -31.28
C GLN A 338 13.36 6.06 -32.69
N HIS A 339 13.55 4.75 -32.86
CA HIS A 339 13.75 4.15 -34.20
C HIS A 339 12.52 4.30 -35.10
N ALA A 340 11.32 4.20 -34.55
CA ALA A 340 10.09 4.49 -35.29
C ALA A 340 9.95 5.99 -35.63
N GLY A 341 10.42 6.88 -34.76
CA GLY A 341 10.54 8.32 -35.06
C GLY A 341 11.53 8.59 -36.18
N GLN A 342 12.70 7.94 -36.18
CA GLN A 342 13.68 8.02 -37.26
C GLN A 342 13.05 7.62 -38.60
N TYR A 343 12.27 6.54 -38.63
CA TYR A 343 11.54 6.10 -39.84
C TYR A 343 10.68 7.23 -40.46
N LEU A 344 10.00 8.03 -39.63
CA LEU A 344 9.15 9.13 -40.10
C LEU A 344 9.95 10.29 -40.70
N THR A 345 11.18 10.51 -40.24
CA THR A 345 12.06 11.58 -40.72
C THR A 345 12.87 11.19 -41.96
N LEU A 346 13.15 9.90 -42.14
CA LEU A 346 13.98 9.42 -43.25
C LEU A 346 13.20 9.47 -44.58
N HIS A 347 13.90 9.64 -45.69
CA HIS A 347 13.30 9.64 -47.03
C HIS A 347 13.65 8.39 -47.86
N ASN A 348 14.81 7.79 -47.61
CA ASN A 348 15.29 6.61 -48.34
C ASN A 348 14.58 5.33 -47.84
N VAL A 349 13.95 4.59 -48.77
CA VAL A 349 13.21 3.33 -48.51
C VAL A 349 14.07 2.28 -47.80
N TYR A 350 15.33 2.11 -48.18
CA TYR A 350 16.23 1.17 -47.53
C TYR A 350 16.48 1.54 -46.06
N ARG A 351 16.81 2.82 -45.80
CA ARG A 351 17.05 3.32 -44.44
C ARG A 351 15.79 3.29 -43.57
N LYS A 352 14.61 3.52 -44.18
CA LYS A 352 13.32 3.34 -43.53
C LYS A 352 13.13 1.90 -43.06
N GLY A 353 13.37 0.93 -43.94
CA GLY A 353 13.30 -0.49 -43.61
C GLY A 353 14.31 -0.89 -42.53
N GLU A 354 15.54 -0.36 -42.59
CA GLU A 354 16.57 -0.59 -41.58
C GLU A 354 16.17 -0.04 -40.19
N ALA A 355 15.66 1.20 -40.12
CA ALA A 355 15.19 1.79 -38.87
C ALA A 355 14.07 0.96 -38.21
N LEU A 356 13.10 0.49 -39.01
CA LEU A 356 12.02 -0.37 -38.50
C LEU A 356 12.52 -1.77 -38.07
N LYS A 357 13.52 -2.33 -38.77
CA LYS A 357 14.17 -3.59 -38.35
C LYS A 357 14.91 -3.44 -37.01
N ASN A 358 15.58 -2.31 -36.80
CA ASN A 358 16.24 -2.01 -35.52
C ASN A 358 15.19 -1.89 -34.40
N ALA A 359 14.06 -1.23 -34.66
CA ALA A 359 12.94 -1.17 -33.72
C ALA A 359 12.39 -2.57 -33.35
N ILE A 360 12.20 -3.47 -34.33
CA ILE A 360 11.81 -4.87 -34.07
C ILE A 360 12.84 -5.57 -33.19
N THR A 361 14.13 -5.41 -33.48
CA THR A 361 15.22 -6.05 -32.73
C THR A 361 15.19 -5.66 -31.25
N GLU A 362 14.97 -4.37 -30.94
CA GLU A 362 14.79 -3.89 -29.56
C GLU A 362 13.55 -4.50 -28.89
N ILE A 363 12.43 -4.58 -29.60
CA ILE A 363 11.19 -5.19 -29.08
C ILE A 363 11.34 -6.69 -28.86
N GLU A 364 12.03 -7.42 -29.74
CA GLU A 364 12.30 -8.86 -29.55
C GLU A 364 13.25 -9.12 -28.39
N ALA A 365 14.28 -8.28 -28.22
CA ALA A 365 15.13 -8.32 -27.05
C ALA A 365 14.34 -8.05 -25.76
N LEU A 366 13.41 -7.09 -25.78
CA LEU A 366 12.50 -6.81 -24.68
C LEU A 366 11.56 -8.00 -24.38
N GLN A 367 10.94 -8.59 -25.39
CA GLN A 367 10.07 -9.76 -25.24
C GLN A 367 10.81 -10.93 -24.58
N ARG A 368 12.05 -11.21 -25.01
CA ARG A 368 12.90 -12.25 -24.40
C ARG A 368 13.12 -12.01 -22.90
N ILE A 369 13.40 -10.77 -22.49
CA ILE A 369 13.57 -10.42 -21.07
C ILE A 369 12.26 -10.58 -20.30
N LEU A 370 11.15 -10.08 -20.85
CA LEU A 370 9.85 -10.12 -20.17
C LEU A 370 9.32 -11.56 -20.04
N ILE A 371 9.61 -12.46 -20.99
CA ILE A 371 9.28 -13.89 -20.88
C ILE A 371 10.09 -14.56 -19.76
N ALA A 372 11.38 -14.21 -19.64
CA ALA A 372 12.23 -14.72 -18.57
C ALA A 372 11.84 -14.17 -17.19
N THR A 373 11.29 -12.95 -17.14
CA THR A 373 10.93 -12.25 -15.90
C THR A 373 9.56 -12.71 -15.40
N ARG A 374 9.52 -13.42 -14.26
CA ARG A 374 8.26 -13.84 -13.60
C ARG A 374 7.62 -12.68 -12.83
N GLY A 375 7.09 -11.71 -13.57
CA GLY A 375 6.50 -10.49 -13.05
C GLY A 375 4.97 -10.43 -13.09
N ARG A 376 4.35 -9.62 -12.22
CA ARG A 376 2.89 -9.37 -12.29
C ARG A 376 2.51 -8.41 -13.42
N VAL A 377 3.44 -7.55 -13.83
CA VAL A 377 3.23 -6.53 -14.87
C VAL A 377 3.74 -7.03 -16.24
N ALA A 378 4.72 -7.93 -16.24
CA ALA A 378 5.29 -8.56 -17.43
C ALA A 378 4.27 -9.02 -18.50
N PRO A 379 3.15 -9.70 -18.17
CA PRO A 379 2.17 -10.12 -19.20
C PRO A 379 1.50 -8.94 -19.92
N GLN A 380 1.27 -7.83 -19.21
CA GLN A 380 0.67 -6.63 -19.80
C GLN A 380 1.67 -5.91 -20.73
N LEU A 381 2.94 -5.84 -20.32
CA LEU A 381 4.01 -5.28 -21.16
C LEU A 381 4.29 -6.15 -22.40
N LEU A 382 4.25 -7.47 -22.25
CA LEU A 382 4.39 -8.41 -23.38
C LEU A 382 3.30 -8.19 -24.42
N ARG A 383 2.06 -7.97 -23.97
CA ARG A 383 0.95 -7.65 -24.87
C ARG A 383 1.23 -6.35 -25.64
N VAL A 384 1.64 -5.28 -24.96
CA VAL A 384 1.99 -4.01 -25.63
C VAL A 384 3.14 -4.19 -26.61
N ALA A 385 4.21 -4.90 -26.22
CA ALA A 385 5.34 -5.21 -27.09
C ALA A 385 4.91 -6.01 -28.34
N SER A 386 4.00 -6.97 -28.18
CA SER A 386 3.43 -7.72 -29.31
C SER A 386 2.58 -6.85 -30.24
N GLU A 387 1.81 -5.92 -29.69
CA GLU A 387 1.02 -4.95 -30.46
C GLU A 387 1.95 -4.02 -31.27
N TRP A 388 3.03 -3.53 -30.67
CA TRP A 388 4.06 -2.72 -31.34
C TRP A 388 4.76 -3.49 -32.46
N ARG A 389 5.21 -4.72 -32.18
CA ARG A 389 5.81 -5.59 -33.18
C ARG A 389 4.90 -5.76 -34.39
N ARG A 390 3.63 -6.07 -34.16
CA ARG A 390 2.64 -6.24 -35.25
C ARG A 390 2.47 -4.98 -36.08
N LEU A 391 2.41 -3.80 -35.43
CA LEU A 391 2.31 -2.52 -36.14
C LEU A 391 3.54 -2.26 -37.01
N ILE A 392 4.74 -2.51 -36.48
CA ILE A 392 5.99 -2.30 -37.20
C ILE A 392 6.14 -3.28 -38.37
N GLU A 393 5.85 -4.57 -38.15
CA GLU A 393 5.86 -5.61 -39.20
C GLU A 393 4.89 -5.28 -40.34
N THR A 394 3.68 -4.82 -39.99
CA THR A 394 2.68 -4.40 -40.99
C THR A 394 3.22 -3.28 -41.86
N GLU A 395 3.85 -2.27 -41.27
CA GLU A 395 4.41 -1.16 -42.05
C GLU A 395 5.60 -1.59 -42.91
N ILE A 396 6.48 -2.46 -42.42
CA ILE A 396 7.58 -3.01 -43.22
C ILE A 396 7.04 -3.66 -44.50
N GLU A 397 5.98 -4.46 -44.40
CA GLU A 397 5.35 -5.07 -45.57
C GLU A 397 4.72 -4.03 -46.50
N THR A 398 4.10 -2.97 -45.97
CA THR A 398 3.56 -1.89 -46.82
C THR A 398 4.66 -1.14 -47.58
N ILE A 399 5.82 -0.90 -46.95
CA ILE A 399 6.97 -0.26 -47.60
C ILE A 399 7.52 -1.17 -48.69
N ARG A 400 7.65 -2.47 -48.40
CA ARG A 400 8.12 -3.46 -49.35
C ARG A 400 7.22 -3.52 -50.58
N ALA A 401 5.91 -3.65 -50.39
CA ALA A 401 4.93 -3.65 -51.47
C ALA A 401 4.98 -2.37 -52.32
N ARG A 402 5.17 -1.20 -51.68
CA ARG A 402 5.35 0.08 -52.40
C ARG A 402 6.64 0.11 -53.22
N SER A 403 7.75 -0.40 -52.68
CA SER A 403 9.03 -0.45 -53.39
C SER A 403 8.98 -1.37 -54.61
N GLU A 404 8.29 -2.51 -54.47
CA GLU A 404 8.09 -3.48 -55.54
C GLU A 404 7.19 -2.90 -56.64
N ALA A 405 6.10 -2.22 -56.26
CA ALA A 405 5.23 -1.52 -57.20
C ALA A 405 5.95 -0.38 -57.94
N ALA A 406 6.84 0.35 -57.25
CA ALA A 406 7.66 1.41 -57.83
C ALA A 406 8.84 0.88 -58.67
N ARG A 407 9.09 -0.45 -58.68
CA ARG A 407 10.27 -1.09 -59.30
C ARG A 407 11.58 -0.42 -58.89
N GLU A 408 11.69 0.03 -57.65
CA GLU A 408 12.94 0.59 -57.15
C GLU A 408 14.00 -0.51 -57.11
N ILE A 409 14.97 -0.45 -58.02
CA ILE A 409 16.09 -1.38 -58.06
C ILE A 409 17.01 -1.04 -56.88
N PRO A 410 17.21 -1.96 -55.91
CA PRO A 410 18.10 -1.71 -54.80
C PRO A 410 19.51 -1.43 -55.32
N ASN A 411 20.17 -0.42 -54.75
CA ASN A 411 21.52 -0.06 -55.15
C ASN A 411 22.47 -1.26 -54.91
N PRO A 412 23.08 -1.84 -55.96
CA PRO A 412 23.94 -3.02 -55.82
C PRO A 412 25.33 -2.69 -55.24
N PHE A 413 25.66 -1.40 -55.07
CA PHE A 413 26.95 -0.98 -54.56
C PHE A 413 27.06 -1.18 -53.04
N VAL A 414 27.84 -2.17 -52.64
CA VAL A 414 28.29 -2.37 -51.25
C VAL A 414 29.61 -1.62 -51.07
N PHE A 415 29.67 -0.68 -50.12
CA PHE A 415 30.89 0.04 -49.77
C PHE A 415 31.68 -0.73 -48.70
N GLY A 416 33.01 -0.83 -48.84
CA GLY A 416 33.87 -1.58 -47.91
C GLY A 416 34.27 -2.94 -48.48
N ASN A 417 34.40 -3.96 -47.61
CA ASN A 417 34.68 -5.33 -48.06
C ASN A 417 33.41 -5.93 -48.69
N PRO A 418 33.37 -6.15 -50.02
CA PRO A 418 32.18 -6.65 -50.70
C PRO A 418 32.00 -8.17 -50.52
N VAL A 419 33.02 -8.85 -49.98
CA VAL A 419 33.02 -10.30 -49.73
C VAL A 419 32.55 -10.54 -48.31
N VAL A 420 31.24 -10.72 -48.15
CA VAL A 420 30.63 -11.17 -46.89
C VAL A 420 30.38 -12.67 -47.04
N GLU A 421 30.80 -13.49 -46.08
CA GLU A 421 30.50 -14.93 -46.02
C GLU A 421 28.99 -15.15 -45.90
N THR A 422 28.29 -15.08 -47.03
CA THR A 422 26.84 -15.26 -47.13
C THR A 422 26.59 -16.43 -48.08
N GLU A 423 25.51 -17.18 -47.89
CA GLU A 423 25.12 -18.34 -48.71
C GLU A 423 24.85 -18.03 -50.21
N ARG A 424 25.07 -16.79 -50.66
CA ARG A 424 24.88 -16.39 -52.05
C ARG A 424 26.14 -16.71 -52.87
N ASN A 425 25.92 -17.01 -54.15
CA ASN A 425 26.96 -17.29 -55.14
C ASN A 425 27.82 -16.04 -55.44
N LEU A 426 28.68 -15.65 -54.50
CA LEU A 426 29.57 -14.50 -54.61
C LEU A 426 30.53 -14.61 -55.80
N PHE A 427 30.98 -15.84 -56.10
CA PHE A 427 31.86 -16.17 -57.23
C PHE A 427 31.09 -16.71 -58.45
N THR A 428 29.96 -16.09 -58.80
CA THR A 428 29.18 -16.51 -59.98
C THR A 428 30.08 -16.51 -61.23
N GLY A 429 30.22 -17.67 -61.87
CA GLY A 429 31.05 -17.86 -63.07
C GLY A 429 32.57 -17.96 -62.83
N ARG A 430 33.04 -18.04 -61.56
CA ARG A 430 34.48 -18.10 -61.22
C ARG A 430 34.83 -19.14 -60.16
N ARG A 431 33.94 -20.11 -59.98
CA ARG A 431 34.07 -21.19 -58.98
C ARG A 431 35.22 -22.15 -59.30
N ASP A 432 35.49 -22.31 -60.59
CA ASP A 432 36.62 -23.05 -61.14
C ASP A 432 37.96 -22.43 -60.73
N ILE A 433 38.10 -21.11 -60.88
CA ILE A 433 39.30 -20.36 -60.48
C ILE A 433 39.49 -20.44 -58.97
N ALA A 434 38.43 -20.21 -58.19
CA ALA A 434 38.49 -20.31 -56.73
C ALA A 434 38.94 -21.71 -56.27
N ARG A 435 38.41 -22.77 -56.89
CA ARG A 435 38.82 -24.16 -56.60
C ARG A 435 40.26 -24.45 -57.00
N GLN A 436 40.74 -23.87 -58.11
CA GLN A 436 42.14 -24.02 -58.54
C GLN A 436 43.10 -23.33 -57.56
N ILE A 437 42.73 -22.15 -57.07
CA ILE A 437 43.47 -21.42 -56.03
C ILE A 437 43.48 -22.24 -54.74
N GLU A 438 42.32 -22.73 -54.29
CA GLU A 438 42.20 -23.56 -53.10
C GLU A 438 43.06 -24.83 -53.17
N ALA A 439 43.03 -25.55 -54.29
CA ALA A 439 43.86 -26.73 -54.51
C ALA A 439 45.36 -26.39 -54.55
N SER A 440 45.73 -25.23 -55.11
CA SER A 440 47.13 -24.79 -55.20
C SER A 440 47.67 -24.29 -53.85
N ILE A 441 46.82 -23.78 -52.97
CA ILE A 441 47.18 -23.31 -51.62
C ILE A 441 47.21 -24.48 -50.63
N LEU A 442 46.19 -25.35 -50.64
CA LEU A 442 46.07 -26.46 -49.69
C LEU A 442 46.93 -27.68 -50.07
N GLY A 443 47.26 -27.84 -51.36
CA GLY A 443 47.99 -29.00 -51.87
C GLY A 443 49.52 -28.83 -51.99
N ALA A 444 50.09 -27.69 -51.61
CA ALA A 444 51.48 -27.37 -51.90
C ALA A 444 52.43 -27.58 -50.70
N GLY A 445 53.49 -28.38 -50.89
CA GLY A 445 54.58 -28.56 -49.92
C GLY A 445 55.62 -27.42 -49.90
N GLN A 446 55.48 -26.44 -50.79
CA GLN A 446 56.28 -25.20 -50.84
C GLN A 446 55.33 -24.00 -50.97
N VAL A 447 55.76 -22.82 -50.54
CA VAL A 447 54.93 -21.60 -50.55
C VAL A 447 54.59 -21.21 -52.00
N PRO A 448 53.31 -21.30 -52.43
CA PRO A 448 52.94 -20.99 -53.80
C PRO A 448 52.91 -19.47 -54.05
N THR A 449 53.40 -19.02 -55.20
CA THR A 449 53.24 -17.64 -55.66
C THR A 449 52.05 -17.55 -56.61
N LEU A 450 51.04 -16.75 -56.26
CA LEU A 450 49.81 -16.61 -57.03
C LEU A 450 49.77 -15.27 -57.78
N LEU A 451 49.59 -15.33 -59.12
CA LEU A 451 49.40 -14.14 -59.94
C LEU A 451 48.01 -14.14 -60.57
N LEU A 452 47.12 -13.26 -60.09
CA LEU A 452 45.80 -13.04 -60.69
C LEU A 452 45.89 -11.91 -61.71
N HIS A 453 45.81 -12.25 -63.00
CA HIS A 453 45.84 -11.27 -64.08
C HIS A 453 44.47 -11.18 -64.79
N GLY A 454 44.20 -10.04 -65.41
CA GLY A 454 42.99 -9.81 -66.19
C GLY A 454 42.56 -8.34 -66.23
N PRO A 455 41.58 -7.99 -67.08
CA PRO A 455 41.09 -6.62 -67.26
C PRO A 455 40.59 -5.94 -65.97
N ARG A 456 40.49 -4.60 -65.97
CA ARG A 456 39.89 -3.83 -64.86
C ARG A 456 38.45 -4.30 -64.60
N ARG A 457 38.05 -4.32 -63.32
CA ARG A 457 36.70 -4.71 -62.83
C ARG A 457 36.29 -6.17 -63.05
N MET A 458 37.24 -7.07 -63.32
CA MET A 458 36.99 -8.52 -63.38
C MET A 458 36.97 -9.23 -62.02
N GLY A 459 36.90 -8.49 -60.90
CA GLY A 459 36.83 -9.07 -59.55
C GLY A 459 38.06 -9.87 -59.13
N LYS A 460 39.26 -9.44 -59.57
CA LYS A 460 40.55 -10.00 -59.13
C LYS A 460 40.85 -9.79 -57.65
N THR A 461 40.23 -8.76 -57.05
CA THR A 461 40.38 -8.41 -55.63
C THR A 461 39.28 -9.02 -54.77
N SER A 462 38.17 -9.45 -55.40
CA SER A 462 37.07 -10.12 -54.70
C SER A 462 37.29 -11.63 -54.61
N ILE A 463 37.95 -12.21 -55.61
CA ILE A 463 38.61 -13.53 -55.52
C ILE A 463 39.81 -13.35 -54.61
#